data_AF-A0A920GVD0-F1
#
_entry.id   AF-A0A920GVD0-F1
#
_cell.length_a   1.000
_cell.length_b   1.000
_cell.length_c   1.000
_cell.angle_alpha   90.00
_cell.angle_beta   90.00
_cell.angle_gamma   90.00
#
_symmetry.space_group_name_H-M   'P 1'
#
loop_
_entity.id
_entity.type
_entity.pdbx_description
1 polymer ?
#
loop_
_entity_poly.entity_id
_entity_poly.type
_entity_poly.pdbx_seq_one_letter_code
_entity_poly.pdbx_strand_id
1 'polypeptide(L)'
;MKRGAPKFENHPLFPERTNVQFASITAPDRIRMRVWERGVGVTLASGSSSCATAVSANRRGLTGKNVQIELDGGILDINWREDGVWMTGPTMQVFSGHFSDEFLKSL
;
A
#
# COMPACT_ATOMS: atom_id res chain seq x y z
N MET A 1 14.91 3.48 1.54
CA MET A 1 13.62 3.95 2.08
C MET A 1 13.77 4.99 3.19
N LYS A 2 14.18 4.65 4.43
CA LYS A 2 14.18 5.56 5.59
C LYS A 2 14.91 6.91 5.43
N ARG A 3 15.96 7.00 4.61
CA ARG A 3 16.68 8.26 4.35
C ARG A 3 16.09 9.11 3.22
N GLY A 4 15.41 8.47 2.27
CA GLY A 4 14.98 9.10 1.02
C GLY A 4 13.48 9.42 1.00
N ALA A 5 12.66 8.49 1.47
CA ALA A 5 11.20 8.61 1.46
C ALA A 5 10.66 9.84 2.22
N PRO A 6 11.21 10.26 3.38
CA PRO A 6 10.75 11.47 4.07
C PRO A 6 10.86 12.74 3.21
N LYS A 7 11.85 12.81 2.31
CA LYS A 7 12.04 13.95 1.40
C LYS A 7 10.95 14.02 0.34
N PHE A 8 10.45 12.86 -0.11
CA PHE A 8 9.36 12.77 -1.08
C PHE A 8 8.00 12.98 -0.40
N GLU A 9 7.80 12.42 0.79
CA GLU A 9 6.59 12.64 1.59
C GLU A 9 6.36 14.14 1.80
N ASN A 10 7.40 14.89 2.18
CA ASN A 10 7.31 16.31 2.50
C ASN A 10 7.73 17.21 1.32
N HIS A 11 7.74 16.69 0.09
CA HIS A 11 8.15 17.48 -1.06
C HIS A 11 7.12 18.60 -1.34
N PRO A 12 7.53 19.84 -1.67
CA PRO A 12 6.60 20.96 -1.87
C PRO A 12 5.53 20.74 -2.95
N LEU A 13 5.75 19.82 -3.89
CA LEU A 13 4.75 19.42 -4.90
C LEU A 13 3.56 18.65 -4.32
N PHE A 14 3.66 18.19 -3.07
CA PHE A 14 2.59 17.53 -2.34
C PHE A 14 2.27 18.35 -1.08
N PRO A 15 1.43 19.41 -1.18
CA PRO A 15 1.10 20.28 -0.06
C PRO A 15 0.48 19.52 1.12
N GLU A 16 -0.28 18.46 0.82
CA GLU A 16 -0.88 17.57 1.81
C GLU A 16 0.00 16.34 2.11
N ARG A 17 1.28 16.38 1.72
CA ARG A 17 2.23 15.25 1.72
C ARG A 17 1.76 14.09 0.84
N THR A 18 2.55 13.02 0.76
CA THR A 18 2.20 11.85 -0.06
C THR A 18 2.72 10.52 0.48
N ASN A 19 2.06 9.44 0.09
CA ASN A 19 2.60 8.09 0.21
C ASN A 19 3.65 7.86 -0.90
N VAL A 20 4.72 7.16 -0.57
CA VAL A 20 5.85 6.93 -1.50
C VAL A 20 6.08 5.44 -1.64
N GLN A 21 5.92 4.93 -2.87
CA GLN A 21 6.15 3.52 -3.19
C GLN A 21 7.49 3.34 -3.90
N PHE A 22 8.27 2.37 -3.43
CA PHE A 22 9.48 1.90 -4.10
C PHE A 22 9.18 0.52 -4.66
N ALA A 23 9.14 0.41 -5.99
CA ALA A 23 8.66 -0.77 -6.70
C ALA A 23 9.73 -1.33 -7.65
N SER A 24 9.82 -2.65 -7.73
CA SER A 24 10.64 -3.39 -8.69
C SER A 24 9.75 -4.32 -9.48
N ILE A 25 9.79 -4.23 -10.81
CA ILE A 25 9.11 -5.19 -11.68
C ILE A 25 9.91 -6.50 -11.64
N THR A 26 9.31 -7.56 -11.09
CA THR A 26 9.96 -8.86 -10.95
C THR A 26 9.49 -9.87 -11.99
N ALA A 27 8.31 -9.63 -12.58
CA ALA A 27 7.78 -10.33 -13.75
C ALA A 27 6.74 -9.42 -14.47
N PRO A 28 6.28 -9.77 -15.69
CA PRO A 28 5.26 -8.99 -16.40
C PRO A 28 3.93 -8.80 -15.64
N ASP A 29 3.67 -9.68 -14.68
CA ASP A 29 2.48 -9.74 -13.82
C ASP A 29 2.82 -9.65 -12.31
N ARG A 30 4.08 -9.31 -11.95
CA ARG A 30 4.51 -9.24 -10.54
C ARG A 30 5.39 -8.04 -10.24
N ILE A 31 5.09 -7.37 -9.12
CA ILE A 31 5.84 -6.23 -8.62
C ILE A 31 6.18 -6.45 -7.16
N ARG A 32 7.46 -6.40 -6.80
CA ARG A 32 7.88 -6.28 -5.41
C ARG A 32 7.84 -4.80 -5.01
N MET A 33 7.13 -4.48 -3.94
CA MET A 33 6.94 -3.10 -3.49
C MET A 33 7.20 -2.97 -1.99
N ARG A 34 7.78 -1.83 -1.60
CA ARG A 34 7.71 -1.32 -0.23
C ARG A 34 7.04 0.05 -0.24
N VAL A 35 6.29 0.37 0.81
CA VAL A 35 5.64 1.67 0.98
C VAL A 35 6.19 2.46 2.17
N TRP A 36 6.29 3.78 1.99
CA TRP A 36 6.37 4.76 3.06
C TRP A 36 5.05 5.53 3.09
N GLU A 37 4.29 5.38 4.16
CA GLU A 37 2.99 6.03 4.33
C GLU A 37 3.11 7.37 5.04
N ARG A 38 2.36 8.34 4.53
CA ARG A 38 2.25 9.70 5.05
C ARG A 38 1.93 9.68 6.55
N GLY A 39 2.78 10.35 7.34
CA GLY A 39 2.61 10.47 8.79
C GLY A 39 2.88 9.19 9.60
N VAL A 40 3.20 8.07 8.95
CA VAL A 40 3.40 6.77 9.61
C VAL A 40 4.82 6.25 9.39
N GLY A 41 5.34 6.35 8.17
CA GLY A 41 6.62 5.75 7.79
C GLY A 41 6.44 4.39 7.12
N VAL A 42 7.37 3.46 7.35
CA VAL A 42 7.33 2.15 6.69
C VAL A 42 6.22 1.28 7.28
N THR A 43 5.26 0.85 6.46
CA THR A 43 4.20 -0.10 6.84
C THR A 43 4.41 -1.45 6.15
N LEU A 44 3.84 -2.52 6.72
CA LEU A 44 3.97 -3.87 6.18
C LEU A 44 3.16 -4.05 4.89
N ALA A 45 1.99 -3.41 4.79
CA ALA A 45 1.09 -3.50 3.66
C ALA A 45 0.27 -2.20 3.54
N SER A 46 -0.11 -1.85 2.30
CA SER A 46 -0.97 -0.69 2.02
C SER A 46 -1.77 -0.96 0.75
N GLY A 47 -3.09 -1.09 0.88
CA GLY A 47 -3.96 -1.46 -0.23
C GLY A 47 -4.02 -0.40 -1.34
N SER A 48 -4.30 0.85 -0.97
CA SER A 48 -4.36 1.97 -1.92
C SER A 48 -3.01 2.22 -2.63
N SER A 49 -1.89 2.06 -1.92
CA SER A 49 -0.55 2.16 -2.53
C SER A 49 -0.26 1.03 -3.53
N SER A 50 -0.81 -0.16 -3.28
CA SER A 50 -0.69 -1.31 -4.19
C SER A 50 -1.48 -1.06 -5.47
N CYS A 51 -2.71 -0.57 -5.33
CA CYS A 51 -3.54 -0.11 -6.47
C CYS A 51 -2.81 0.96 -7.30
N ALA A 52 -2.28 2.01 -6.66
CA ALA A 52 -1.57 3.08 -7.34
C ALA A 52 -0.32 2.58 -8.09
N THR A 53 0.40 1.62 -7.51
CA THR A 53 1.60 1.03 -8.11
C THR A 53 1.28 0.19 -9.34
N ALA A 54 0.25 -0.66 -9.27
CA ALA A 54 -0.20 -1.45 -10.43
C ALA A 54 -0.65 -0.55 -11.59
N VAL A 55 -1.47 0.48 -11.30
CA VAL A 55 -1.92 1.45 -12.29
C VAL A 55 -0.74 2.22 -12.91
N SER A 56 0.20 2.69 -12.07
CA SER A 56 1.39 3.40 -12.54
C SER A 56 2.27 2.54 -13.44
N ALA A 57 2.50 1.27 -13.09
CA ALA A 57 3.27 0.34 -13.89
C ALA A 57 2.60 0.03 -15.24
N ASN A 58 1.28 -0.21 -15.24
CA ASN A 58 0.53 -0.47 -16.47
C ASN A 58 0.51 0.75 -17.40
N ARG A 59 0.28 1.97 -16.87
CA ARG A 59 0.32 3.21 -17.66
C ARG A 59 1.67 3.49 -18.31
N ARG A 60 2.75 2.90 -17.77
CA ARG A 60 4.11 2.99 -18.31
C ARG A 60 4.47 1.82 -19.24
N GLY A 61 3.53 0.91 -19.51
CA GLY A 61 3.75 -0.28 -20.34
C GLY A 61 4.67 -1.33 -19.69
N LEU A 62 4.85 -1.29 -18.37
CA LEU A 62 5.77 -2.19 -17.66
C LEU A 62 5.11 -3.51 -17.25
N THR A 63 3.78 -3.53 -17.13
CA THR A 63 2.99 -4.69 -16.71
C THR A 63 1.64 -4.73 -17.42
N GLY A 64 0.98 -5.90 -17.37
CA GLY A 64 -0.44 -6.02 -17.71
C GLY A 64 -1.38 -5.31 -16.71
N LYS A 65 -2.69 -5.49 -16.89
CA LYS A 65 -3.74 -4.94 -16.01
C LYS A 65 -4.00 -5.79 -14.76
N ASN A 66 -3.59 -7.05 -14.78
CA ASN A 66 -3.68 -7.98 -13.66
C ASN A 66 -2.26 -8.19 -13.13
N VAL A 67 -2.00 -7.78 -11.89
CA VAL A 67 -0.66 -7.73 -11.32
C VAL A 67 -0.71 -8.12 -9.85
N GLN A 68 0.22 -8.98 -9.44
CA GLN A 68 0.47 -9.27 -8.04
C GLN A 68 1.44 -8.26 -7.46
N ILE A 69 1.05 -7.63 -6.35
CA ILE A 69 1.91 -6.74 -5.56
C ILE A 69 2.38 -7.49 -4.33
N GLU A 70 3.68 -7.77 -4.28
CA GLU A 70 4.33 -8.39 -3.14
C GLU A 70 4.82 -7.31 -2.17
N LEU A 71 4.26 -7.30 -0.96
CA LEU A 71 4.58 -6.40 0.15
C LEU A 71 5.31 -7.17 1.26
N ASP A 72 5.85 -6.44 2.24
CA ASP A 72 6.49 -7.07 3.41
C ASP A 72 5.47 -7.88 4.25
N GLY A 73 4.19 -7.48 4.23
CA GLY A 73 3.09 -8.12 4.95
C GLY A 73 2.27 -9.15 4.17
N GLY A 74 2.60 -9.42 2.90
CA GLY A 74 1.88 -10.40 2.08
C GLY A 74 1.70 -9.98 0.63
N ILE A 75 0.88 -10.73 -0.11
CA ILE A 75 0.61 -10.50 -1.54
C ILE A 75 -0.81 -9.97 -1.70
N LEU A 76 -0.97 -8.98 -2.58
CA LEU A 76 -2.26 -8.47 -3.03
C LEU A 76 -2.39 -8.66 -4.55
N ASP A 77 -3.53 -9.16 -4.99
CA ASP A 77 -3.87 -9.24 -6.41
C ASP A 77 -4.61 -7.96 -6.82
N ILE A 78 -4.05 -7.24 -7.80
CA ILE A 78 -4.63 -6.00 -8.33
C ILE A 78 -5.10 -6.25 -9.76
N ASN A 79 -6.35 -5.88 -10.03
CA ASN A 79 -6.97 -5.99 -11.33
C ASN A 79 -7.54 -4.63 -11.75
N TRP A 80 -6.89 -3.97 -12.70
CA TRP A 80 -7.32 -2.67 -13.21
C TRP A 80 -8.25 -2.84 -14.41
N ARG A 81 -9.54 -2.60 -14.17
CA ARG A 81 -10.65 -2.78 -15.12
C ARG A 81 -11.16 -1.43 -15.59
N GLU A 82 -12.14 -1.47 -16.48
CA GLU A 82 -12.85 -0.28 -16.96
C GLU A 82 -13.69 0.38 -15.86
N ASP A 83 -14.23 -0.42 -14.94
CA ASP A 83 -15.07 0.04 -13.83
C ASP A 83 -14.28 0.43 -12.56
N GLY A 84 -12.95 0.28 -12.58
CA GLY A 84 -12.09 0.71 -11.47
C GLY A 84 -10.90 -0.21 -11.21
N VAL A 85 -10.28 -0.01 -10.04
CA VAL A 85 -9.16 -0.81 -9.57
C VAL A 85 -9.65 -1.76 -8.48
N TRP A 86 -9.70 -3.05 -8.81
CA TRP A 86 -10.10 -4.09 -7.87
C TRP A 86 -8.87 -4.65 -7.17
N MET A 87 -8.98 -4.82 -5.86
CA MET A 87 -7.93 -5.38 -5.01
C MET A 87 -8.48 -6.60 -4.28
N THR A 88 -7.73 -7.69 -4.28
CA THR A 88 -8.02 -8.89 -3.51
C THR A 88 -6.82 -9.22 -2.63
N GLY A 89 -7.11 -9.58 -1.38
CA GLY A 89 -6.10 -9.94 -0.39
C GLY A 89 -6.71 -10.71 0.76
N PRO A 90 -5.90 -11.47 1.52
CA PRO A 90 -6.39 -12.23 2.65
C PRO A 90 -6.72 -11.32 3.84
N THR A 91 -7.60 -11.80 4.71
CA THR A 91 -7.89 -11.20 6.02
C THR A 91 -7.75 -12.26 7.11
N MET A 92 -7.45 -11.83 8.33
CA MET A 92 -7.34 -12.71 9.49
C MET A 92 -7.84 -12.00 10.74
N GLN A 93 -8.70 -12.66 11.51
CA GLN A 93 -9.09 -12.18 12.83
C GLN A 93 -8.01 -12.55 13.84
N VAL A 94 -7.44 -11.55 14.53
CA VAL A 94 -6.38 -11.77 15.52
C VAL A 94 -6.97 -12.17 16.88
N PHE A 95 -7.94 -11.40 17.37
CA PHE A 95 -8.64 -11.69 18.63
C PHE A 95 -10.02 -11.02 18.66
N SER A 96 -10.81 -11.32 19.68
CA SER A 96 -12.03 -10.60 20.05
C SER A 96 -11.99 -10.29 21.54
N GLY A 97 -12.51 -9.12 21.95
CA GLY A 97 -12.54 -8.71 23.34
C GLY A 97 -13.54 -7.58 23.60
N HIS A 98 -13.72 -7.24 24.87
CA HIS A 98 -14.54 -6.13 25.34
C HIS A 98 -13.75 -5.36 26.39
N PHE A 99 -13.89 -4.03 26.39
CA PHE A 99 -13.37 -3.19 27.47
C PHE A 99 -14.40 -3.18 28.62
N SER A 100 -13.93 -3.16 29.86
CA SER A 100 -14.81 -2.99 31.02
C SER A 100 -15.29 -1.54 31.12
N ASP A 101 -16.48 -1.35 31.68
CA ASP A 101 -17.01 0.00 31.94
C ASP A 101 -16.10 0.83 32.85
N GLU A 102 -15.44 0.18 33.82
CA GLU A 102 -14.48 0.82 34.72
C GLU A 102 -13.27 1.36 33.94
N PHE A 103 -12.70 0.58 33.03
CA PHE A 103 -11.58 1.02 32.19
C PHE A 103 -11.98 2.20 31.32
N LEU A 104 -13.14 2.13 30.65
CA LEU A 104 -13.62 3.21 29.80
C LEU A 104 -13.85 4.53 30.56
N LYS A 105 -14.28 4.45 31.82
CA LYS A 105 -14.45 5.63 32.69
C LYS A 105 -13.13 6.24 33.17
N SER A 106 -12.02 5.52 33.03
CA SER A 106 -10.69 5.96 33.48
C SER A 106 -9.86 6.65 32.38
N LEU A 107 -10.32 6.59 31.11
CA LEU A 107 -9.72 7.31 29.97
C LEU A 107 -10.06 8.80 30.01
#